data_AF-A0A0K8SSW6-F1
#
_entry.id   AF-A0A0K8SSW6-F1
#
_cell.length_a   1.000
_cell.length_b   1.000
_cell.length_c   1.000
_cell.angle_alpha   90.00
_cell.angle_beta   90.00
_cell.angle_gamma   90.00
#
_symmetry.space_group_name_H-M   'P 1'
#
loop_
_entity.id
_entity.type
_entity.pdbx_description
1 polymer ?
#
loop_
_entity_poly.entity_id
_entity_poly.type
_entity_poly.pdbx_seq_one_letter_code
_entity_poly.pdbx_strand_id
1 'polypeptide(L)'
;MSGIIIKQQIGTQQHDGIELFFRSIGKGLMGLLTKPSGGVVDCIAMASDGIKRASEMGEEIILRTRQPRHMDQYLGVRPYSPYEAAGKQLLNLMNKGHYSDTDTYWAHAPLGLDGKTYVLVTIHHVFLVEKCRLWGSWEVEWGVRVDDIMSVPTLSDNSLVFKVRQDEAFTYLTGNERTVTCSDKTVLQWLQKRIEAVMIVNMEDKPCPVTAGS
;
A
#
# COMPACT_ATOMS: atom_id res chain seq x y z
N MET A 1 28.07 21.49 17.84
CA MET A 1 28.91 21.58 16.62
C MET A 1 28.96 20.22 15.95
N SER A 2 29.44 20.16 14.69
CA SER A 2 29.25 19.05 13.75
C SER A 2 27.77 18.87 13.31
N GLY A 3 27.45 18.83 12.02
CA GLY A 3 28.27 19.11 10.85
C GLY A 3 27.60 18.58 9.58
N ILE A 4 27.10 19.47 8.71
CA ILE A 4 26.43 19.05 7.47
C ILE A 4 27.51 18.72 6.43
N ILE A 5 27.71 17.43 6.15
CA ILE A 5 28.63 16.97 5.10
C ILE A 5 27.85 16.93 3.78
N ILE A 6 27.98 17.98 2.98
CA ILE A 6 27.49 18.00 1.60
C ILE A 6 28.58 17.39 0.72
N LYS A 7 28.33 16.22 0.14
CA LYS A 7 29.18 15.65 -0.94
C LYS A 7 28.52 15.93 -2.28
N GLN A 8 28.96 16.98 -2.97
CA GLN A 8 28.57 17.20 -4.37
C GLN A 8 29.14 16.09 -5.25
N GLN A 9 28.31 15.51 -6.12
CA GLN A 9 28.76 14.85 -7.34
C GLN A 9 27.81 15.21 -8.47
N ILE A 10 28.37 15.85 -9.49
CA ILE A 10 27.67 16.30 -10.69
C ILE A 10 27.17 15.06 -11.47
N GLY A 11 25.90 15.06 -11.87
CA GLY A 11 25.25 13.91 -12.50
C GLY A 11 23.93 14.28 -13.17
N THR A 12 24.01 15.10 -14.23
CA THR A 12 22.84 15.55 -15.00
C THR A 12 22.11 14.39 -15.68
N GLN A 13 20.88 14.11 -15.23
CA GLN A 13 19.77 13.63 -16.08
C GLN A 13 18.47 14.28 -15.61
N GLN A 14 17.54 14.51 -16.53
CA GLN A 14 16.39 15.40 -16.36
C GLN A 14 15.04 14.65 -16.20
N HIS A 15 14.01 15.42 -15.85
CA HIS A 15 12.56 15.16 -15.97
C HIS A 15 11.82 14.39 -14.85
N ASP A 16 10.50 14.64 -14.83
CA ASP A 16 9.38 13.97 -14.11
C ASP A 16 9.34 14.01 -12.56
N GLY A 17 9.86 15.08 -11.97
CA GLY A 17 9.73 15.32 -10.51
C GLY A 17 8.41 15.95 -10.03
N ILE A 18 7.59 16.55 -10.90
CA ILE A 18 6.53 17.51 -10.48
C ILE A 18 5.10 16.96 -10.64
N GLU A 19 4.82 16.19 -11.71
CA GLU A 19 3.45 15.74 -12.04
C GLU A 19 2.85 14.81 -10.96
N LEU A 20 3.69 14.12 -10.20
CA LEU A 20 3.25 13.14 -9.20
C LEU A 20 2.64 13.77 -7.93
N PHE A 21 2.87 15.06 -7.65
CA PHE A 21 2.49 15.68 -6.37
C PHE A 21 1.03 16.16 -6.33
N PHE A 22 0.42 16.49 -7.48
CA PHE A 22 -0.90 17.13 -7.54
C PHE A 22 -2.10 16.17 -7.60
N ARG A 23 -1.87 14.85 -7.74
CA ARG A 23 -2.95 13.85 -7.85
C ARG A 23 -3.56 13.42 -6.50
N SER A 24 -3.04 13.92 -5.37
CA SER A 24 -3.44 13.50 -4.01
C SER A 24 -4.10 14.60 -3.19
N ILE A 25 -5.17 15.22 -3.71
CA ILE A 25 -6.08 16.07 -2.93
C ILE A 25 -7.39 15.29 -2.68
N GLY A 26 -7.42 14.55 -1.58
CA GLY A 26 -8.59 13.76 -1.18
C GLY A 26 -8.51 13.25 0.26
N LYS A 27 -9.67 13.19 0.94
CA LYS A 27 -9.93 12.50 2.22
C LYS A 27 -9.20 12.95 3.50
N GLY A 28 -8.22 13.86 3.45
CA GLY A 28 -7.49 14.32 4.65
C GLY A 28 -8.27 15.14 5.71
N LEU A 29 -9.58 15.36 5.54
CA LEU A 29 -10.33 16.40 6.25
C LEU A 29 -10.97 15.95 7.59
N MET A 30 -11.11 14.64 7.85
CA MET A 30 -11.89 14.14 9.00
C MET A 30 -11.16 14.22 10.36
N GLY A 31 -9.86 14.54 10.39
CA GLY A 31 -9.01 14.35 11.56
C GLY A 31 -8.96 15.50 12.59
N LEU A 32 -9.43 16.71 12.26
CA LEU A 32 -9.27 17.89 13.12
C LEU A 32 -10.55 18.26 13.90
N LEU A 33 -10.81 17.54 15.00
CA LEU A 33 -11.77 17.97 16.03
C LEU A 33 -11.15 18.26 17.41
N THR A 34 -9.84 18.03 17.59
CA THR A 34 -9.05 18.71 18.62
C THR A 34 -8.79 20.15 18.17
N LYS A 35 -9.39 21.13 18.86
CA LYS A 35 -9.31 22.55 18.46
C LYS A 35 -8.01 23.21 18.93
N PRO A 36 -7.11 23.65 18.03
CA PRO A 36 -6.46 24.93 18.19
C PRO A 36 -7.44 26.04 17.77
N SER A 37 -7.64 27.06 18.60
CA SER A 37 -8.55 28.19 18.29
C SER A 37 -7.90 29.23 17.35
N GLY A 38 -7.21 28.77 16.30
CA GLY A 38 -6.57 29.61 15.29
C GLY A 38 -5.78 28.81 14.25
N GLY A 39 -5.81 29.29 12.99
CA GLY A 39 -4.67 29.16 12.09
C GLY A 39 -4.47 27.87 11.26
N VAL A 40 -5.51 27.16 10.81
CA VAL A 40 -5.33 26.11 9.77
C VAL A 40 -4.72 26.71 8.49
N VAL A 41 -5.04 27.97 8.19
CA VAL A 41 -4.53 28.72 7.02
C VAL A 41 -3.04 29.05 7.16
N ASP A 42 -2.59 29.46 8.36
CA ASP A 42 -1.23 29.94 8.60
C ASP A 42 -0.18 28.83 8.39
N CYS A 43 -0.49 27.61 8.83
CA CYS A 43 0.37 26.44 8.62
C CYS A 43 0.60 26.12 7.14
N ILE A 44 -0.41 26.30 6.29
CA ILE A 44 -0.32 26.07 4.83
C ILE A 44 0.48 27.20 4.16
N ALA A 45 0.23 28.45 4.57
CA ALA A 45 0.94 29.60 4.07
C ALA A 45 2.45 29.48 4.35
N MET A 46 2.85 29.27 5.61
CA MET A 46 4.26 29.16 6.02
C MET A 46 5.03 28.07 5.25
N ALA A 47 4.40 26.91 4.97
CA ALA A 47 5.02 25.83 4.21
C ALA A 47 5.26 26.20 2.73
N SER A 48 4.23 26.78 2.08
CA SER A 48 4.33 27.23 0.68
C SER A 48 5.37 28.33 0.49
N ASP A 49 5.39 29.30 1.41
CA ASP A 49 6.30 30.44 1.40
C ASP A 49 7.76 30.02 1.68
N GLY A 50 7.97 28.97 2.48
CA GLY A 50 9.29 28.36 2.70
C GLY A 50 9.86 27.72 1.44
N ILE A 51 9.05 26.96 0.70
CA ILE A 51 9.44 26.36 -0.58
C ILE A 51 9.75 27.45 -1.62
N LYS A 52 8.91 28.49 -1.69
CA LYS A 52 9.12 29.61 -2.61
C LYS A 52 10.44 30.33 -2.34
N ARG A 53 10.72 30.71 -1.08
CA ARG A 53 11.97 31.39 -0.71
C ARG A 53 13.21 30.55 -0.97
N ALA A 54 13.16 29.24 -0.73
CA ALA A 54 14.28 28.34 -1.05
C ALA A 54 14.57 28.29 -2.57
N SER A 55 13.51 28.28 -3.40
CA SER A 55 13.63 28.30 -4.86
C SER A 55 14.19 29.63 -5.39
N GLU A 56 13.75 30.75 -4.82
CA GLU A 56 14.22 32.10 -5.17
C GLU A 56 15.68 32.35 -4.76
N MET A 57 16.21 31.58 -3.79
CA MET A 57 17.59 31.73 -3.29
C MET A 57 18.64 30.95 -4.09
N GLY A 58 18.23 30.17 -5.09
CA GLY A 58 19.12 29.42 -5.98
C GLY A 58 19.79 28.19 -5.37
N GLU A 59 19.33 27.73 -4.20
CA GLU A 59 19.78 26.45 -3.63
C GLU A 59 19.21 25.28 -4.44
N GLU A 60 20.04 24.28 -4.74
CA GLU A 60 19.57 23.01 -5.31
C GLU A 60 18.78 22.27 -4.22
N ILE A 61 17.45 22.43 -4.22
CA ILE A 61 16.59 21.85 -3.19
C ILE A 61 16.48 20.33 -3.37
N ILE A 62 17.46 19.60 -2.83
CA ILE A 62 17.45 18.13 -2.79
C ILE A 62 16.40 17.66 -1.76
N LEU A 63 15.13 17.76 -2.14
CA LEU A 63 13.99 17.23 -1.39
C LEU A 63 14.06 15.70 -1.37
N ARG A 64 14.85 15.15 -0.45
CA ARG A 64 14.86 13.70 -0.14
C ARG A 64 13.61 13.31 0.65
N THR A 65 12.45 13.53 0.03
CA THR A 65 11.13 13.16 0.54
C THR A 65 11.06 11.65 0.69
N ARG A 66 11.19 11.17 1.93
CA ARG A 66 10.93 9.77 2.25
C ARG A 66 9.43 9.54 2.14
N GLN A 67 9.03 8.36 1.67
CA GLN A 67 7.64 7.95 1.66
C GLN A 67 7.07 7.96 3.09
N PRO A 68 5.78 8.26 3.31
CA PRO A 68 5.17 8.22 4.64
C PRO A 68 5.38 6.86 5.31
N ARG A 69 5.76 6.86 6.59
CA ARG A 69 5.95 5.61 7.35
C ARG A 69 4.60 4.89 7.49
N HIS A 70 4.53 3.62 7.09
CA HIS A 70 3.45 2.75 7.54
C HIS A 70 3.51 2.61 9.07
N MET A 71 2.36 2.67 9.73
CA MET A 71 2.22 2.32 11.14
C MET A 71 1.34 1.08 11.21
N ASP A 72 1.90 0.00 11.74
CA ASP A 72 1.21 -1.25 11.99
C ASP A 72 0.37 -1.11 13.26
N GLN A 73 -0.87 -1.58 13.24
CA GLN A 73 -1.80 -1.45 14.35
C GLN A 73 -1.55 -2.47 15.48
N TYR A 74 -0.83 -3.59 15.22
CA TYR A 74 -0.89 -4.73 16.14
C TYR A 74 0.15 -4.79 17.29
N LEU A 75 1.49 -4.92 17.23
CA LEU A 75 2.61 -4.75 16.29
C LEU A 75 3.33 -3.38 16.25
N GLY A 76 2.64 -2.27 16.55
CA GLY A 76 3.20 -1.05 17.19
C GLY A 76 4.24 -0.19 16.42
N VAL A 77 4.87 0.74 17.15
CA VAL A 77 5.85 1.70 16.58
C VAL A 77 7.17 0.99 16.25
N ARG A 78 7.52 0.96 14.96
CA ARG A 78 8.73 0.31 14.44
C ARG A 78 9.71 1.31 13.79
N PRO A 79 11.00 0.95 13.65
CA PRO A 79 11.94 1.66 12.79
C PRO A 79 11.39 1.83 11.37
N TYR A 80 11.77 2.90 10.67
CA TYR A 80 11.31 3.15 9.30
C TYR A 80 11.78 2.04 8.35
N SER A 81 10.84 1.29 7.79
CA SER A 81 11.07 0.36 6.68
C SER A 81 10.71 1.04 5.35
N PRO A 82 11.65 1.22 4.40
CA PRO A 82 11.33 1.74 3.07
C PRO A 82 10.42 0.80 2.29
N TYR A 83 10.50 -0.51 2.57
CA TYR A 83 9.66 -1.53 1.99
C TYR A 83 8.20 -1.39 2.45
N GLU A 84 7.94 -1.25 3.75
CA GLU A 84 6.57 -1.07 4.27
C GLU A 84 5.97 0.27 3.83
N ALA A 85 6.80 1.33 3.74
CA ALA A 85 6.38 2.63 3.21
C ALA A 85 5.99 2.57 1.73
N ALA A 86 6.75 1.85 0.89
CA ALA A 86 6.38 1.59 -0.50
C ALA A 86 5.09 0.77 -0.62
N GLY A 87 4.90 -0.23 0.25
CA GLY A 87 3.70 -1.06 0.31
C GLY A 87 2.43 -0.30 0.67
N LYS A 88 2.45 0.57 1.70
CA LYS A 88 1.30 1.44 2.00
C LYS A 88 1.11 2.54 0.94
N GLN A 89 2.17 3.01 0.27
CA GLN A 89 1.97 3.89 -0.90
C GLN A 89 1.29 3.17 -2.07
N LEU A 90 1.61 1.90 -2.35
CA LEU A 90 0.92 1.10 -3.36
C LEU A 90 -0.59 0.98 -3.05
N LEU A 91 -0.93 0.65 -1.80
CA LEU A 91 -2.31 0.61 -1.30
C LEU A 91 -3.04 1.96 -1.38
N ASN A 92 -2.34 3.08 -1.19
CA ASN A 92 -2.93 4.41 -1.30
C ASN A 92 -3.12 4.87 -2.76
N LEU A 93 -2.39 4.28 -3.73
CA LEU A 93 -2.45 4.67 -5.15
C LEU A 93 -3.30 3.74 -6.03
N MET A 94 -3.45 2.47 -5.64
CA MET A 94 -4.20 1.47 -6.41
C MET A 94 -5.67 1.86 -6.59
N ASN A 95 -6.22 1.59 -7.78
CA ASN A 95 -7.61 1.90 -8.15
C ASN A 95 -8.02 3.31 -7.70
N LYS A 96 -7.16 4.31 -7.96
CA LYS A 96 -7.34 5.74 -7.61
C LYS A 96 -7.57 6.02 -6.12
N GLY A 97 -7.06 5.17 -5.23
CA GLY A 97 -7.23 5.30 -3.78
C GLY A 97 -8.60 4.81 -3.27
N HIS A 98 -9.26 3.90 -3.99
CA HIS A 98 -10.50 3.27 -3.55
C HIS A 98 -10.34 2.61 -2.16
N TYR A 99 -9.25 1.86 -1.98
CA TYR A 99 -8.97 1.07 -0.77
C TYR A 99 -8.06 1.79 0.27
N SER A 100 -7.84 3.11 0.14
CA SER A 100 -6.86 3.83 0.98
C SER A 100 -7.19 3.81 2.48
N ASP A 101 -8.50 3.76 2.80
CA ASP A 101 -9.06 3.91 4.14
C ASP A 101 -9.94 2.73 4.57
N THR A 102 -10.29 1.81 3.66
CA THR A 102 -10.96 0.55 3.99
C THR A 102 -9.97 -0.54 4.41
N ASP A 103 -8.70 -0.40 4.07
CA ASP A 103 -7.70 -1.46 4.16
C ASP A 103 -6.41 -1.01 4.87
N THR A 104 -5.98 -1.83 5.84
CA THR A 104 -4.68 -1.75 6.50
C THR A 104 -3.67 -2.62 5.75
N TYR A 105 -2.55 -2.03 5.33
CA TYR A 105 -1.44 -2.74 4.67
C TYR A 105 -0.81 -3.78 5.60
N TRP A 106 -0.42 -4.94 5.05
CA TRP A 106 0.33 -5.98 5.77
C TRP A 106 1.63 -6.38 5.05
N ALA A 107 1.54 -6.70 3.76
CA ALA A 107 2.66 -7.25 2.98
C ALA A 107 2.50 -7.00 1.48
N HIS A 108 3.58 -6.98 0.71
CA HIS A 108 3.53 -7.04 -0.75
C HIS A 108 4.76 -7.73 -1.36
N ALA A 109 4.61 -8.35 -2.53
CA ALA A 109 5.75 -8.91 -3.27
C ALA A 109 5.58 -8.74 -4.79
N PRO A 110 6.66 -8.41 -5.54
CA PRO A 110 6.64 -8.44 -6.99
C PRO A 110 6.59 -9.89 -7.49
N LEU A 111 5.85 -10.14 -8.56
CA LEU A 111 5.80 -11.45 -9.21
C LEU A 111 6.82 -11.61 -10.35
N GLY A 112 7.33 -10.49 -10.86
CA GLY A 112 8.29 -10.44 -11.97
C GLY A 112 9.38 -9.40 -11.74
N LEU A 113 10.51 -9.61 -12.42
CA LEU A 113 11.68 -8.71 -12.38
C LEU A 113 11.44 -7.33 -13.03
N ASP A 114 10.30 -7.14 -13.69
CA ASP A 114 9.97 -5.89 -14.39
C ASP A 114 9.30 -4.83 -13.49
N GLY A 115 8.96 -5.20 -12.24
CA GLY A 115 8.34 -4.31 -11.27
C GLY A 115 6.96 -3.78 -11.68
N LYS A 116 6.21 -4.52 -12.52
CA LYS A 116 4.85 -4.10 -12.94
C LYS A 116 3.72 -4.85 -12.25
N THR A 117 3.93 -6.08 -11.81
CA THR A 117 2.89 -6.91 -11.18
C THR A 117 3.27 -7.28 -9.76
N TYR A 118 2.37 -7.00 -8.81
CA TYR A 118 2.54 -7.26 -7.38
C TYR A 118 1.33 -7.99 -6.81
N VAL A 119 1.58 -8.92 -5.88
CA VAL A 119 0.58 -9.30 -4.88
C VAL A 119 0.68 -8.34 -3.71
N LEU A 120 -0.45 -7.76 -3.33
CA LEU A 120 -0.62 -6.90 -2.17
C LEU A 120 -1.57 -7.58 -1.18
N VAL A 121 -1.11 -7.73 0.06
CA VAL A 121 -1.86 -8.30 1.17
C VAL A 121 -2.20 -7.16 2.14
N THR A 122 -3.49 -7.02 2.42
CA THR A 122 -4.06 -6.14 3.47
C THR A 122 -4.69 -7.03 4.54
N ILE A 123 -5.20 -6.44 5.63
CA ILE A 123 -5.94 -7.19 6.66
C ILE A 123 -7.26 -7.79 6.14
N HIS A 124 -7.90 -7.15 5.16
CA HIS A 124 -9.23 -7.55 4.67
C HIS A 124 -9.22 -8.18 3.28
N HIS A 125 -8.17 -7.97 2.48
CA HIS A 125 -8.10 -8.42 1.08
C HIS A 125 -6.70 -8.92 0.69
N VAL A 126 -6.67 -9.79 -0.32
CA VAL A 126 -5.48 -10.07 -1.15
C VAL A 126 -5.78 -9.60 -2.57
N PHE A 127 -4.91 -8.76 -3.12
CA PHE A 127 -5.03 -8.19 -4.46
C PHE A 127 -3.88 -8.63 -5.35
N LEU A 128 -4.17 -8.89 -6.62
CA LEU A 128 -3.22 -8.84 -7.71
C LEU A 128 -3.31 -7.47 -8.40
N VAL A 129 -2.19 -6.75 -8.48
CA VAL A 129 -2.12 -5.35 -8.92
C VAL A 129 -1.11 -5.22 -10.06
N GLU A 130 -1.54 -4.73 -11.24
CA GLU A 130 -0.66 -4.41 -12.38
C GLU A 130 -0.52 -2.88 -12.55
N LYS A 131 0.67 -2.43 -12.96
CA LYS A 131 0.88 -1.07 -13.44
C LYS A 131 0.40 -0.91 -14.88
N CYS A 132 -0.70 -0.19 -15.08
CA CYS A 132 -1.28 0.07 -16.39
C CYS A 132 -0.27 0.75 -17.34
N ARG A 133 -0.01 0.11 -18.48
CA ARG A 133 1.03 0.52 -19.44
C ARG A 133 0.78 1.88 -20.11
N LEU A 134 -0.48 2.30 -20.21
CA LEU A 134 -0.89 3.53 -20.89
C LEU A 134 -0.95 4.75 -19.96
N TRP A 135 -1.31 4.55 -18.69
CA TRP A 135 -1.65 5.63 -17.75
C TRP A 135 -0.76 5.67 -16.49
N GLY A 136 0.16 4.70 -16.35
CA GLY A 136 1.08 4.59 -15.22
C GLY A 136 0.43 4.29 -13.85
N SER A 137 -0.90 4.21 -13.78
CA SER A 137 -1.66 3.91 -12.58
C SER A 137 -1.56 2.44 -12.18
N TRP A 138 -1.75 2.19 -10.89
CA TRP A 138 -1.87 0.84 -10.34
C TRP A 138 -3.34 0.43 -10.38
N GLU A 139 -3.66 -0.60 -11.15
CA GLU A 139 -5.01 -1.12 -11.29
C GLU A 139 -5.09 -2.53 -10.70
N VAL A 140 -6.27 -2.91 -10.21
CA VAL A 140 -6.52 -4.25 -9.64
C VAL A 140 -6.91 -5.20 -10.77
N GLU A 141 -6.12 -6.25 -10.98
CA GLU A 141 -6.48 -7.35 -11.89
C GLU A 141 -7.57 -8.23 -11.25
N TRP A 142 -7.38 -8.58 -9.96
CA TRP A 142 -8.42 -9.13 -9.12
C TRP A 142 -8.14 -8.86 -7.63
N GLY A 143 -9.20 -8.83 -6.83
CA GLY A 143 -9.15 -8.82 -5.37
C GLY A 143 -10.01 -9.96 -4.81
N VAL A 144 -9.59 -10.51 -3.67
CA VAL A 144 -10.33 -11.52 -2.90
C VAL A 144 -10.33 -11.08 -1.44
N ARG A 145 -11.49 -11.08 -0.78
CA ARG A 145 -11.57 -10.84 0.67
C ARG A 145 -10.92 -12.01 1.42
N VAL A 146 -10.19 -11.72 2.49
CA VAL A 146 -9.62 -12.74 3.38
C VAL A 146 -10.73 -13.64 3.96
N ASP A 147 -11.93 -13.08 4.17
CA ASP A 147 -13.14 -13.81 4.62
C ASP A 147 -13.66 -14.89 3.66
N ASP A 148 -13.28 -14.80 2.39
CA ASP A 148 -13.74 -15.71 1.32
C ASP A 148 -12.66 -16.72 0.91
N ILE A 149 -11.46 -16.65 1.50
CA ILE A 149 -10.38 -17.63 1.30
C ILE A 149 -10.70 -18.87 2.15
N MET A 150 -11.13 -19.95 1.50
CA MET A 150 -11.62 -21.18 2.14
C MET A 150 -10.53 -21.97 2.87
N SER A 151 -9.26 -21.77 2.51
CA SER A 151 -8.09 -22.45 3.08
C SER A 151 -6.82 -21.68 2.74
N VAL A 152 -5.76 -21.81 3.55
CA VAL A 152 -4.42 -21.27 3.22
C VAL A 152 -4.05 -21.63 1.77
N PRO A 153 -3.69 -20.65 0.91
CA PRO A 153 -3.45 -20.91 -0.51
C PRO A 153 -2.38 -21.98 -0.76
N THR A 154 -2.63 -22.88 -1.70
CA THR A 154 -1.78 -24.05 -1.95
C THR A 154 -0.74 -23.77 -3.03
N LEU A 155 0.51 -24.12 -2.76
CA LEU A 155 1.60 -24.08 -3.73
C LEU A 155 1.46 -25.24 -4.73
N SER A 156 1.45 -24.93 -6.02
CA SER A 156 1.46 -25.89 -7.12
C SER A 156 2.48 -25.45 -8.17
N ASP A 157 3.54 -26.22 -8.34
CA ASP A 157 4.69 -25.93 -9.22
C ASP A 157 5.29 -24.52 -9.07
N ASN A 158 4.80 -23.56 -9.87
CA ASN A 158 5.23 -22.16 -9.93
C ASN A 158 4.05 -21.20 -9.73
N SER A 159 3.03 -21.67 -9.02
CA SER A 159 1.76 -21.01 -8.76
C SER A 159 1.38 -21.11 -7.28
N LEU A 160 0.72 -20.07 -6.76
CA LEU A 160 0.00 -20.09 -5.49
C LEU A 160 -1.50 -19.98 -5.79
N VAL A 161 -2.25 -21.03 -5.44
CA VAL A 161 -3.67 -21.21 -5.79
C VAL A 161 -4.55 -20.94 -4.56
N PHE A 162 -5.46 -19.99 -4.71
CA PHE A 162 -6.43 -19.55 -3.71
C PHE A 162 -7.77 -20.21 -4.01
N LYS A 163 -8.40 -20.84 -3.01
CA LYS A 163 -9.76 -21.38 -3.13
C LYS A 163 -10.73 -20.39 -2.50
N VAL A 164 -11.69 -19.91 -3.29
CA VAL A 164 -12.56 -18.78 -2.97
C VAL A 164 -14.01 -19.24 -2.88
N ARG A 165 -14.72 -18.75 -1.86
CA ARG A 165 -16.15 -19.01 -1.65
C ARG A 165 -17.01 -18.40 -2.77
N GLN A 166 -17.99 -19.15 -3.26
CA GLN A 166 -19.11 -18.59 -4.02
C GLN A 166 -20.17 -18.08 -3.03
N ASP A 167 -20.32 -16.76 -2.92
CA ASP A 167 -21.43 -16.14 -2.17
C ASP A 167 -22.09 -14.96 -2.93
N GLU A 168 -21.53 -14.49 -4.06
CA GLU A 168 -22.06 -13.35 -4.83
C GLU A 168 -22.06 -13.57 -6.34
N ALA A 169 -22.95 -12.82 -7.02
CA ALA A 169 -23.16 -12.86 -8.47
C ALA A 169 -21.89 -12.63 -9.32
N PHE A 170 -20.90 -11.91 -8.78
CA PHE A 170 -19.65 -11.59 -9.47
C PHE A 170 -18.66 -12.77 -9.51
N THR A 171 -18.72 -13.68 -8.53
CA THR A 171 -17.80 -14.83 -8.43
C THR A 171 -18.06 -15.87 -9.53
N TYR A 172 -19.32 -16.07 -9.94
CA TYR A 172 -19.67 -17.04 -10.98
C TYR A 172 -19.00 -16.79 -12.34
N LEU A 173 -18.78 -15.51 -12.70
CA LEU A 173 -18.16 -15.13 -13.98
C LEU A 173 -16.65 -15.37 -14.03
N THR A 174 -16.02 -15.55 -12.86
CA THR A 174 -14.56 -15.54 -12.70
C THR A 174 -14.01 -16.83 -12.08
N GLY A 175 -14.88 -17.74 -11.64
CA GLY A 175 -14.51 -19.05 -11.10
C GLY A 175 -14.03 -19.02 -9.65
N ASN A 176 -14.00 -20.22 -9.06
CA ASN A 176 -13.81 -20.43 -7.61
C ASN A 176 -12.34 -20.42 -7.18
N GLU A 177 -11.42 -20.26 -8.12
CA GLU A 177 -9.99 -20.24 -7.85
C GLU A 177 -9.36 -18.95 -8.38
N ARG A 178 -8.34 -18.46 -7.67
CA ARG A 178 -7.41 -17.44 -8.18
C ARG A 178 -6.01 -18.00 -8.11
N THR A 179 -5.19 -17.61 -9.09
CA THR A 179 -3.83 -18.14 -9.23
C THR A 179 -2.85 -17.00 -9.38
N VAL A 180 -1.85 -16.98 -8.51
CA VAL A 180 -0.68 -16.11 -8.59
C VAL A 180 0.46 -16.93 -9.17
N THR A 181 0.98 -16.56 -10.34
CA THR A 181 2.15 -17.23 -10.94
C THR A 181 3.43 -16.45 -10.62
N CYS A 182 4.53 -17.17 -10.36
CA CYS A 182 5.86 -16.56 -10.21
C CYS A 182 6.97 -17.57 -10.51
N SER A 183 8.05 -17.12 -11.14
CA SER A 183 9.25 -17.94 -11.34
C SER A 183 9.97 -18.29 -10.03
N ASP A 184 9.87 -17.41 -9.02
CA ASP A 184 10.53 -17.57 -7.72
C ASP A 184 9.61 -18.25 -6.69
N LYS A 185 9.92 -19.50 -6.36
CA LYS A 185 9.16 -20.28 -5.38
C LYS A 185 9.34 -19.76 -3.94
N THR A 186 10.41 -19.03 -3.64
CA THR A 186 10.63 -18.41 -2.32
C THR A 186 9.67 -17.24 -2.10
N VAL A 187 9.39 -16.46 -3.14
CA VAL A 187 8.35 -15.40 -3.10
C VAL A 187 6.96 -16.01 -2.87
N LEU A 188 6.62 -17.11 -3.54
CA LEU A 188 5.34 -17.79 -3.36
C LEU A 188 5.19 -18.38 -1.94
N GLN A 189 6.24 -19.02 -1.41
CA GLN A 189 6.28 -19.52 -0.01
C GLN A 189 6.20 -18.39 1.02
N TRP A 190 6.82 -17.24 0.73
CA TRP A 190 6.76 -16.06 1.59
C TRP A 190 5.35 -15.44 1.57
N LEU A 191 4.72 -15.31 0.40
CA LEU A 191 3.34 -14.85 0.26
C LEU A 191 2.36 -15.76 0.99
N GLN A 192 2.48 -17.09 0.84
CA GLN A 192 1.66 -18.07 1.54
C GLN A 192 1.65 -17.82 3.05
N LYS A 193 2.83 -17.69 3.68
CA LYS A 193 2.98 -17.42 5.12
C LYS A 193 2.43 -16.05 5.53
N ARG A 194 2.50 -15.05 4.66
CA ARG A 194 1.92 -13.72 4.93
C ARG A 194 0.40 -13.73 4.91
N ILE A 195 -0.19 -14.49 3.98
CA ILE A 195 -1.65 -14.65 3.85
C ILE A 195 -2.19 -15.51 5.00
N GLU A 196 -1.53 -16.62 5.33
CA GLU A 196 -1.82 -17.45 6.50
C GLU A 196 -1.86 -16.63 7.79
N ALA A 197 -0.87 -15.77 8.02
CA ALA A 197 -0.85 -14.90 9.20
C ALA A 197 -2.02 -13.89 9.23
N VAL A 198 -2.45 -13.34 8.09
CA VAL A 198 -3.65 -12.48 8.03
C VAL A 198 -4.93 -13.26 8.24
N MET A 199 -5.04 -14.48 7.70
CA MET A 199 -6.21 -15.35 7.95
C MET A 199 -6.38 -15.65 9.44
N ILE A 200 -5.29 -15.81 10.19
CA ILE A 200 -5.31 -15.97 11.65
C ILE A 200 -5.77 -14.68 12.35
N VAL A 201 -5.16 -13.53 12.05
CA VAL A 201 -5.54 -12.23 12.65
C VAL A 201 -7.01 -11.89 12.37
N ASN A 202 -7.48 -12.10 11.14
CA ASN A 202 -8.87 -11.92 10.74
C ASN A 202 -9.81 -13.05 11.24
N MET A 203 -9.32 -14.02 12.01
CA MET A 203 -10.16 -14.89 12.85
C MET A 203 -10.23 -14.39 14.30
N GLU A 204 -9.16 -13.80 14.83
CA GLU A 204 -9.12 -13.24 16.19
C GLU A 204 -10.05 -12.02 16.36
N ASP A 205 -10.11 -11.15 15.35
CA ASP A 205 -10.98 -9.95 15.34
C ASP A 205 -12.49 -10.26 15.16
N LYS A 206 -12.89 -11.54 15.07
CA LYS A 206 -14.30 -11.95 14.88
C LYS A 206 -14.95 -12.41 16.20
N PRO A 207 -16.06 -11.79 16.64
CA PRO A 207 -16.77 -12.25 17.83
C PRO A 207 -17.34 -13.66 17.59
N CYS A 208 -17.17 -14.56 18.55
CA CYS A 208 -17.76 -15.90 18.49
C CYS A 208 -19.27 -15.81 18.27
N PRO A 209 -19.86 -16.58 17.34
CA PRO A 209 -21.30 -16.59 17.15
C PRO A 209 -21.98 -17.11 18.42
N VAL A 210 -22.66 -16.22 19.14
CA VAL A 210 -23.49 -16.61 20.27
C VAL A 210 -24.61 -17.53 19.78
N THR A 211 -24.49 -18.81 20.12
CA THR A 211 -25.54 -19.80 19.86
C THR A 211 -26.78 -19.43 20.67
N ALA A 212 -27.73 -18.77 20.01
CA ALA A 212 -29.05 -18.49 20.56
C ALA A 212 -29.79 -19.82 20.75
N GLY A 213 -29.68 -20.39 21.95
CA GLY A 213 -30.39 -21.61 22.34
C GLY A 213 -31.85 -21.29 22.62
N SER A 214 -32.74 -21.85 21.80
CA SER A 214 -34.20 -21.85 21.97
C SER A 214 -34.78 -23.15 21.41
#